data_AF-A0A3D5WGR1-F1
#
_entry.id   AF-A0A3D5WGR1-F1
#
_cell.length_a   1.000
_cell.length_b   1.000
_cell.length_c   1.000
_cell.angle_alpha   90.00
_cell.angle_beta   90.00
_cell.angle_gamma   90.00
#
_symmetry.space_group_name_H-M   'P 1'
#
loop_
_entity.id
_entity.type
_entity.pdbx_description
1 polymer ?
#
loop_
_entity_poly.entity_id
_entity_poly.type
_entity_poly.pdbx_seq_one_letter_code
_entity_poly.pdbx_strand_id
1 'polypeptide(L)'
;MKEVNYKSQNSKFKSQILILLNFAFFILICAFCIVREADAHKVNIYAYAEDGMIHSESYFVDGTKCKNSLIEVFDEKQGTRLLEGKTDDNGKFSFKIPKVASLKLVLHASMGHQNEYTLGEDEVREAMGGRQRPGESKETAKSSSQPAKISVKTGKEGLVSKEAASVGRGMSESEVEAVMERVIDRKLKPVMGILVKLREDSEKPGLTEIIGGIGYIVGLMGIAMYLKSRRKAIGTRHEAKGER
;
A
#
# COMPACT_ATOMS: atom_id res chain seq x y z
N MET A 1 -47.71 -11.07 58.13
CA MET A 1 -47.47 -9.78 57.44
C MET A 1 -45.98 -9.41 57.25
N LYS A 2 -45.05 -9.78 58.16
CA LYS A 2 -43.61 -9.43 58.03
C LYS A 2 -42.87 -10.17 56.89
N GLU A 3 -43.18 -11.44 56.67
CA GLU A 3 -42.60 -12.30 55.61
C GLU A 3 -42.78 -11.75 54.18
N VAL A 4 -43.98 -11.23 53.86
CA VAL A 4 -44.31 -10.70 52.53
C VAL A 4 -43.54 -9.39 52.24
N ASN A 5 -43.33 -8.57 53.27
CA ASN A 5 -42.61 -7.30 53.16
C ASN A 5 -41.10 -7.54 52.99
N TYR A 6 -40.54 -8.56 53.65
CA TYR A 6 -39.15 -8.97 53.52
C TYR A 6 -38.81 -9.48 52.11
N LYS A 7 -39.67 -10.31 51.51
CA LYS A 7 -39.48 -10.85 50.15
C LYS A 7 -39.57 -9.74 49.08
N SER A 8 -40.45 -8.75 49.26
CA SER A 8 -40.60 -7.61 48.36
C SER A 8 -39.46 -6.59 48.46
N GLN A 9 -38.86 -6.38 49.64
CA GLN A 9 -37.67 -5.53 49.76
C GLN A 9 -36.45 -6.20 49.10
N ASN A 10 -36.29 -7.51 49.29
CA ASN A 10 -35.20 -8.27 48.68
C ASN A 10 -35.28 -8.30 47.14
N SER A 11 -36.49 -8.34 46.55
CA SER A 11 -36.64 -8.29 45.09
C SER A 11 -36.31 -6.91 44.52
N LYS A 12 -36.73 -5.83 45.19
CA LYS A 12 -36.38 -4.45 44.80
C LYS A 12 -34.88 -4.20 44.94
N PHE A 13 -34.25 -4.66 46.02
CA PHE A 13 -32.81 -4.52 46.24
C PHE A 13 -31.99 -5.28 45.18
N LYS A 14 -32.37 -6.52 44.86
CA LYS A 14 -31.74 -7.29 43.77
C LYS A 14 -31.93 -6.62 42.41
N SER A 15 -33.10 -6.05 42.12
CA SER A 15 -33.33 -5.31 40.88
C SER A 15 -32.47 -4.05 40.79
N GLN A 16 -32.28 -3.31 41.88
CA GLN A 16 -31.42 -2.12 41.90
C GLN A 16 -29.94 -2.49 41.71
N ILE A 17 -29.48 -3.57 42.34
CA ILE A 17 -28.13 -4.11 42.13
C ILE A 17 -27.94 -4.55 40.67
N LEU A 18 -28.93 -5.21 40.07
CA LEU A 18 -28.86 -5.65 38.68
C LEU A 18 -28.80 -4.46 37.70
N ILE A 19 -29.56 -3.39 37.96
CA ILE A 19 -29.51 -2.15 37.17
C ILE A 19 -28.14 -1.48 37.29
N LEU A 20 -27.60 -1.38 38.52
CA LEU A 20 -26.28 -0.81 38.77
C LEU A 20 -25.16 -1.62 38.11
N LEU A 21 -25.26 -2.95 38.12
CA LEU A 21 -24.31 -3.84 37.43
C LEU A 21 -24.36 -3.67 35.92
N ASN A 22 -25.55 -3.60 35.31
CA ASN A 22 -25.68 -3.35 33.87
C ASN A 22 -25.18 -1.96 33.48
N PHE A 23 -25.44 -0.94 34.31
CA PHE A 23 -24.96 0.42 34.07
C PHE A 23 -23.43 0.50 34.20
N ALA A 24 -22.84 -0.16 35.20
CA ALA A 24 -21.38 -0.25 35.34
C ALA A 24 -20.74 -1.03 34.18
N PHE A 25 -21.37 -2.11 33.72
CA PHE A 25 -20.91 -2.87 32.56
C PHE A 25 -21.00 -2.06 31.27
N PHE A 26 -22.06 -1.27 31.09
CA PHE A 26 -22.20 -0.35 29.96
C PHE A 26 -21.13 0.75 29.99
N ILE A 27 -20.86 1.34 31.16
CA ILE A 27 -19.76 2.32 31.33
C ILE A 27 -18.41 1.68 31.04
N LEU A 28 -18.17 0.44 31.49
CA LEU A 28 -16.93 -0.29 31.22
C LEU A 28 -16.76 -0.54 29.70
N ILE A 29 -17.82 -0.94 29.00
CA ILE A 29 -17.83 -1.09 27.54
C ILE A 29 -17.55 0.24 26.86
N CYS A 30 -18.26 1.31 27.25
CA CYS A 30 -18.06 2.64 26.69
C CYS A 30 -16.62 3.13 26.92
N ALA A 31 -16.03 2.91 28.09
CA ALA A 31 -14.65 3.26 28.40
C ALA A 31 -13.65 2.47 27.54
N PHE A 32 -13.94 1.20 27.24
CA PHE A 32 -13.14 0.39 26.32
C PHE A 32 -13.24 0.87 24.86
N CYS A 33 -14.37 1.48 24.47
CA CYS A 33 -14.53 2.13 23.16
C CYS A 33 -13.79 3.47 23.01
N ILE A 34 -13.24 4.05 24.10
CA ILE A 34 -12.42 5.28 24.05
C ILE A 34 -10.92 4.97 23.99
N VAL A 35 -10.54 3.69 23.89
CA VAL A 35 -9.14 3.33 23.62
C VAL A 35 -8.81 3.86 22.23
N ARG A 36 -8.12 5.01 22.17
CA ARG A 36 -7.61 5.55 20.92
C ARG A 36 -6.50 4.63 20.45
N GLU A 37 -6.52 4.30 19.17
CA GLU A 37 -5.38 3.68 18.51
C GLU A 37 -4.15 4.52 18.84
N ALA A 38 -3.12 3.88 19.38
CA ALA A 38 -1.83 4.52 19.48
C ALA A 38 -1.41 4.86 18.05
N ASP A 39 -1.22 6.14 17.77
CA ASP A 39 -0.73 6.64 16.50
C ASP A 39 0.73 6.16 16.36
N ALA A 40 0.88 4.89 15.97
CA ALA A 40 2.16 4.31 15.63
C ALA A 40 2.57 4.95 14.31
N HIS A 41 3.40 5.99 14.43
CA HIS A 41 3.84 6.81 13.31
C HIS A 41 4.54 5.90 12.31
N LYS A 42 3.83 5.49 11.26
CA LYS A 42 4.35 4.57 10.26
C LYS A 42 5.65 5.16 9.67
N VAL A 43 6.67 4.34 9.56
CA VAL A 43 7.93 4.69 8.91
C VAL A 43 8.03 4.00 7.59
N ASN A 44 8.60 4.66 6.59
CA ASN A 44 8.78 4.14 5.25
C ASN A 44 10.26 4.01 4.92
N ILE A 45 10.61 2.93 4.24
CA ILE A 45 11.90 2.72 3.58
C ILE A 45 11.62 2.38 2.12
N TYR A 46 12.40 3.00 1.24
CA TYR A 46 12.45 2.66 -0.17
C TYR A 46 13.91 2.41 -0.56
N ALA A 47 14.16 1.44 -1.43
CA ALA A 47 15.48 1.21 -1.98
C ALA A 47 15.46 0.88 -3.48
N TYR A 48 16.55 1.18 -4.15
CA TYR A 48 16.79 0.85 -5.56
C TYR A 48 18.25 0.50 -5.80
N ALA A 49 18.50 -0.30 -6.83
CA ALA A 49 19.84 -0.64 -7.27
C ALA A 49 20.23 0.13 -8.54
N GLU A 50 21.39 0.80 -8.52
CA GLU A 50 21.93 1.56 -9.66
C GLU A 50 23.47 1.52 -9.62
N ASP A 51 24.10 1.30 -10.77
CA ASP A 51 25.55 1.38 -10.96
C ASP A 51 26.40 0.61 -9.91
N GLY A 52 25.99 -0.63 -9.60
CA GLY A 52 26.66 -1.50 -8.62
C GLY A 52 26.44 -1.12 -7.15
N MET A 53 25.57 -0.14 -6.90
CA MET A 53 25.20 0.35 -5.59
C MET A 53 23.73 0.13 -5.30
N ILE A 54 23.41 0.04 -4.01
CA ILE A 54 22.05 0.13 -3.50
C ILE A 54 21.94 1.46 -2.79
N HIS A 55 20.87 2.16 -3.10
CA HIS A 55 20.47 3.41 -2.49
C HIS A 55 19.17 3.18 -1.76
N SER A 56 19.08 3.70 -0.54
CA SER A 56 17.85 3.69 0.25
C SER A 56 17.55 5.07 0.79
N GLU A 57 16.26 5.36 0.94
CA GLU A 57 15.75 6.57 1.54
C GLU A 57 14.64 6.23 2.53
N SER A 58 14.71 6.82 3.71
CA SER A 58 13.86 6.51 4.85
C SER A 58 13.22 7.77 5.43
N TYR A 59 11.91 7.74 5.63
CA TYR A 59 11.11 8.87 6.10
C TYR A 59 9.88 8.43 6.88
N PHE A 60 9.43 9.27 7.81
CA PHE A 60 8.17 9.12 8.53
C PHE A 60 6.99 9.60 7.67
N VAL A 61 5.76 9.21 8.01
CA VAL A 61 4.54 9.62 7.26
C VAL A 61 4.38 11.14 7.14
N ASP A 62 4.85 11.92 8.11
CA ASP A 62 4.84 13.38 8.08
C ASP A 62 5.88 14.00 7.12
N GLY A 63 6.69 13.16 6.47
CA GLY A 63 7.76 13.54 5.56
C GLY A 63 9.12 13.78 6.24
N THR A 64 9.19 13.72 7.58
CA THR A 64 10.43 13.89 8.33
C THR A 64 11.41 12.78 7.99
N LYS A 65 12.68 13.12 7.74
CA LYS A 65 13.73 12.15 7.39
C LYS A 65 14.16 11.33 8.61
N CYS A 66 14.32 10.03 8.42
CA CYS A 66 14.85 9.13 9.46
C CYS A 66 16.37 9.30 9.54
N LYS A 67 16.86 10.17 10.42
CA LYS A 67 18.29 10.46 10.56
C LYS A 67 18.97 9.47 11.51
N ASN A 68 20.23 9.11 11.24
CA ASN A 68 21.05 8.24 12.10
C ASN A 68 20.33 6.93 12.52
N SER A 69 19.45 6.45 11.64
CA SER A 69 18.60 5.28 11.83
C SER A 69 19.32 4.04 11.32
N LEU A 70 19.25 2.93 12.05
CA LEU A 70 19.93 1.70 11.69
C LEU A 70 19.22 1.03 10.51
N ILE A 71 19.98 0.61 9.51
CA ILE A 71 19.52 -0.24 8.42
C ILE A 71 20.36 -1.52 8.41
N GLU A 72 19.70 -2.66 8.51
CA GLU A 72 20.30 -3.98 8.35
C GLU A 72 19.94 -4.56 6.98
N VAL A 73 20.89 -5.21 6.32
CA VAL A 73 20.70 -5.78 5.00
C VAL A 73 20.91 -7.28 5.06
N PHE A 74 19.94 -8.04 4.56
CA PHE A 74 19.92 -9.50 4.60
C PHE A 74 19.84 -10.08 3.18
N ASP A 75 20.44 -11.24 2.98
CA ASP A 75 20.07 -12.14 1.89
C ASP A 75 18.70 -12.73 2.23
N GLU A 76 17.67 -12.40 1.46
CA GLU A 76 16.30 -12.77 1.79
C GLU A 76 16.07 -14.29 1.73
N LYS A 77 16.78 -15.00 0.85
CA LYS A 77 16.66 -16.45 0.71
C LYS A 77 17.34 -17.19 1.86
N GLN A 78 18.50 -16.70 2.29
CA GLN A 78 19.30 -17.37 3.32
C GLN A 78 18.99 -16.86 4.74
N GLY A 79 18.38 -15.67 4.87
CA GLY A 79 18.20 -14.98 6.15
C GLY A 79 19.52 -14.44 6.73
N THR A 80 20.64 -14.54 6.00
CA THR A 80 21.96 -14.13 6.47
C THR A 80 22.10 -12.62 6.41
N ARG A 81 22.49 -12.01 7.52
CA ARG A 81 22.83 -10.58 7.56
C ARG A 81 24.14 -10.34 6.80
N LEU A 82 24.08 -9.49 5.78
CA LEU A 82 25.20 -9.16 4.91
C LEU A 82 25.98 -7.94 5.41
N LEU A 83 25.26 -6.90 5.83
CA LEU A 83 25.85 -5.67 6.38
C LEU A 83 24.83 -4.88 7.19
N GLU A 84 25.31 -3.86 7.87
CA GLU A 84 24.51 -2.84 8.52
C GLU A 84 25.11 -1.44 8.27
N GLY A 85 24.29 -0.42 8.39
CA GLY A 85 24.73 0.97 8.36
C GLY A 85 23.70 1.89 8.95
N LYS A 86 23.98 3.20 8.91
CA LYS A 86 23.05 4.21 9.38
C LYS A 86 22.72 5.19 8.28
N THR A 87 21.50 5.71 8.32
CA THR A 87 21.07 6.79 7.45
C THR A 87 21.77 8.10 7.81
N ASP A 88 21.99 8.93 6.80
CA ASP A 88 22.49 10.29 6.93
C ASP A 88 21.38 11.29 7.36
N ASP A 89 21.72 12.58 7.39
CA ASP A 89 20.78 13.66 7.75
C ASP A 89 19.61 13.84 6.77
N ASN A 90 19.72 13.28 5.57
CA ASN A 90 18.66 13.27 4.57
C ASN A 90 17.85 11.97 4.60
N GLY A 91 18.11 11.08 5.56
CA GLY A 91 17.46 9.78 5.66
C GLY A 91 17.95 8.77 4.64
N LYS A 92 19.11 9.00 4.02
CA LYS A 92 19.67 8.16 2.96
C LYS A 92 20.74 7.24 3.48
N PHE A 93 20.80 6.04 2.93
CA PHE A 93 21.90 5.11 3.14
C PHE A 93 22.24 4.42 1.82
N SER A 94 23.52 4.43 1.45
CA SER A 94 23.99 3.88 0.18
C SER A 94 25.21 2.99 0.39
N PHE A 95 25.24 1.85 -0.28
CA PHE A 95 26.31 0.85 -0.12
C PHE A 95 26.53 0.06 -1.41
N LYS A 96 27.72 -0.54 -1.56
CA LYS A 96 28.01 -1.43 -2.69
C LYS A 96 27.27 -2.74 -2.54
N ILE A 97 26.76 -3.30 -3.65
CA ILE A 97 26.06 -4.58 -3.65
C ILE A 97 26.99 -5.68 -3.11
N PRO A 98 26.69 -6.28 -1.94
CA PRO A 98 27.57 -7.28 -1.32
C PRO A 98 27.48 -8.64 -2.01
N LYS A 99 26.33 -8.95 -2.61
CA LYS A 99 26.01 -10.24 -3.24
C LYS A 99 24.87 -10.05 -4.24
N VAL A 100 24.95 -10.74 -5.38
CA VAL A 100 23.84 -10.81 -6.35
C VAL A 100 22.82 -11.83 -5.83
N ALA A 101 21.81 -11.35 -5.12
CA ALA A 101 20.72 -12.12 -4.52
C ALA A 101 19.50 -11.20 -4.31
N SER A 102 18.37 -11.74 -3.88
CA SER A 102 17.26 -10.94 -3.33
C SER A 102 17.71 -10.35 -1.99
N LEU A 103 17.56 -9.04 -1.82
CA LEU A 103 18.09 -8.32 -0.66
C LEU A 103 16.96 -7.67 0.12
N LYS A 104 16.91 -7.94 1.42
CA LYS A 104 15.95 -7.35 2.34
C LYS A 104 16.63 -6.31 3.21
N LEU A 105 16.16 -5.07 3.16
CA LEU A 105 16.62 -3.98 3.99
C LEU A 105 15.62 -3.78 5.13
N VAL A 106 16.08 -3.80 6.37
CA VAL A 106 15.26 -3.58 7.57
C VAL A 106 15.69 -2.28 8.23
N LEU A 107 14.80 -1.29 8.25
CA LEU A 107 14.98 0.01 8.86
C LEU A 107 14.51 -0.02 10.32
N HIS A 108 15.31 0.54 11.22
CA HIS A 108 14.98 0.81 12.62
C HIS A 108 15.09 2.33 12.89
N ALA A 109 13.96 3.03 12.88
CA ALA A 109 13.91 4.50 12.79
C ALA A 109 13.72 5.25 14.11
N SER A 110 13.45 4.56 15.23
CA SER A 110 13.46 5.07 16.62
C SER A 110 12.89 3.96 17.53
N MET A 111 12.42 4.29 18.75
CA MET A 111 11.93 3.35 19.77
C MET A 111 10.67 2.55 19.34
N GLY A 112 10.86 1.55 18.48
CA GLY A 112 9.80 0.64 18.03
C GLY A 112 9.30 0.87 16.60
N HIS A 113 9.84 1.85 15.88
CA HIS A 113 9.49 2.09 14.48
C HIS A 113 10.38 1.27 13.56
N GLN A 114 9.81 0.24 12.93
CA GLN A 114 10.50 -0.63 11.99
C GLN A 114 9.71 -0.72 10.68
N ASN A 115 10.42 -0.78 9.55
CA ASN A 115 9.84 -1.17 8.27
C ASN A 115 10.90 -1.89 7.41
N GLU A 116 10.48 -2.60 6.38
CA GLU A 116 11.37 -3.36 5.50
C GLU A 116 11.09 -3.10 4.03
N TYR A 117 12.12 -3.27 3.20
CA TYR A 117 12.03 -3.18 1.75
C TYR A 117 12.82 -4.32 1.10
N THR A 118 12.19 -5.01 0.15
CA THR A 118 12.83 -6.09 -0.61
C THR A 118 13.16 -5.65 -2.03
N LEU A 119 14.44 -5.77 -2.38
CA LEU A 119 14.98 -5.67 -3.73
C LEU A 119 15.08 -7.06 -4.35
N GLY A 120 14.44 -7.23 -5.51
CA GLY A 120 14.49 -8.50 -6.24
C GLY A 120 15.88 -8.78 -6.82
N GLU A 121 16.21 -10.06 -6.94
CA GLU A 121 17.51 -10.50 -7.49
C GLU A 121 17.77 -9.97 -8.90
N ASP A 122 16.74 -9.86 -9.73
CA ASP A 122 16.86 -9.34 -11.10
C ASP A 122 17.28 -7.86 -11.12
N GLU A 123 16.68 -7.02 -10.25
CA GLU A 123 17.05 -5.60 -10.12
C GLU A 123 18.51 -5.44 -9.65
N VAL A 124 18.91 -6.25 -8.66
CA VAL A 124 20.29 -6.27 -8.14
C VAL A 124 21.28 -6.73 -9.22
N ARG A 125 20.90 -7.72 -10.03
CA ARG A 125 21.72 -8.24 -11.14
C ARG A 125 21.86 -7.23 -12.27
N GLU A 126 20.79 -6.54 -12.64
CA GLU A 126 20.81 -5.49 -13.66
C GLU A 126 21.72 -4.33 -13.26
N ALA A 127 21.67 -3.90 -11.99
CA ALA A 127 22.52 -2.84 -11.46
C ALA A 127 24.02 -3.22 -11.46
N MET A 128 24.36 -4.50 -11.34
CA MET A 128 25.73 -5.01 -11.43
C MET A 128 26.26 -5.14 -12.87
N GLY A 129 25.51 -4.65 -13.87
CA GLY A 129 25.89 -4.77 -15.29
C GLY A 129 25.50 -6.11 -15.91
N GLY A 130 24.63 -6.89 -15.24
CA GLY A 130 24.01 -8.10 -15.77
C GLY A 130 23.09 -7.77 -16.93
N ARG A 131 23.64 -7.69 -18.14
CA ARG A 131 22.89 -7.48 -19.37
C ARG A 131 22.16 -8.76 -19.77
N GLN A 132 20.92 -8.95 -19.33
CA GLN A 132 20.00 -9.86 -20.03
C GLN A 132 19.30 -9.10 -21.16
N ARG A 133 19.66 -9.45 -22.40
CA ARG A 133 18.82 -9.18 -23.56
C ARG A 133 17.51 -9.96 -23.39
N PRO A 134 16.32 -9.33 -23.47
CA PRO A 134 15.08 -10.08 -23.58
C PRO A 134 15.03 -10.74 -24.96
N GLY A 135 15.05 -12.07 -24.96
CA GLY A 135 15.02 -12.88 -26.17
C GLY A 135 14.76 -14.34 -25.83
N GLU A 136 13.47 -14.67 -25.74
CA GLU A 136 12.87 -15.92 -26.21
C GLU A 136 12.85 -17.16 -25.29
N SER A 137 11.66 -17.41 -24.72
CA SER A 137 10.98 -18.70 -24.87
C SER A 137 9.46 -18.51 -24.91
N LYS A 138 8.92 -18.52 -26.15
CA LYS A 138 7.72 -19.23 -26.67
C LYS A 138 6.68 -19.77 -25.66
N GLU A 139 5.38 -19.86 -25.92
CA GLU A 139 4.49 -19.60 -27.07
C GLU A 139 3.10 -20.11 -26.63
N THR A 140 2.01 -19.37 -26.88
CA THR A 140 0.72 -19.98 -27.24
C THR A 140 -0.21 -18.96 -27.91
N ALA A 141 -0.38 -19.18 -29.23
CA ALA A 141 -1.54 -18.98 -30.12
C ALA A 141 -2.75 -18.14 -29.60
N LYS A 142 -3.44 -17.30 -30.39
CA LYS A 142 -3.91 -17.53 -31.78
C LYS A 142 -4.59 -16.25 -32.34
N SER A 143 -4.29 -15.92 -33.61
CA SER A 143 -5.21 -15.47 -34.70
C SER A 143 -6.08 -14.21 -34.58
N SER A 144 -5.82 -13.18 -35.41
CA SER A 144 -6.42 -12.96 -36.77
C SER A 144 -5.99 -11.56 -37.31
N SER A 145 -5.23 -11.47 -38.42
CA SER A 145 -5.60 -11.00 -39.79
C SER A 145 -6.27 -9.60 -39.86
N GLN A 146 -5.94 -8.64 -40.74
CA GLN A 146 -5.10 -8.49 -41.94
C GLN A 146 -5.11 -6.97 -42.34
N PRO A 147 -4.44 -6.51 -43.42
CA PRO A 147 -3.74 -5.21 -43.49
C PRO A 147 -4.41 -4.18 -44.43
N ALA A 148 -3.93 -2.93 -44.40
CA ALA A 148 -4.10 -2.00 -45.51
C ALA A 148 -2.81 -1.19 -45.79
N LYS A 149 -2.28 -1.41 -46.99
CA LYS A 149 -1.26 -0.62 -47.69
C LYS A 149 -1.67 0.85 -47.81
N ILE A 150 -0.69 1.76 -47.93
CA ILE A 150 -0.57 2.67 -49.08
C ILE A 150 0.92 3.00 -49.28
N SER A 151 1.36 2.83 -50.52
CA SER A 151 2.66 3.21 -51.07
C SER A 151 2.43 4.42 -51.97
N VAL A 152 3.30 5.42 -51.91
CA VAL A 152 3.48 6.39 -53.00
C VAL A 152 4.97 6.59 -53.23
N LYS A 153 5.42 6.14 -54.40
CA LYS A 153 6.68 6.52 -55.06
C LYS A 153 6.50 7.87 -55.76
N THR A 154 7.58 8.63 -55.93
CA THR A 154 8.03 9.32 -57.17
C THR A 154 9.10 10.34 -56.79
N GLY A 155 10.38 10.11 -57.10
CA GLY A 155 11.09 10.75 -58.23
C GLY A 155 12.05 11.81 -57.66
N LYS A 156 13.26 12.10 -58.15
CA LYS A 156 13.97 11.74 -59.37
C LYS A 156 15.46 12.05 -59.15
N GLU A 157 16.26 11.57 -60.10
CA GLU A 157 17.71 11.44 -60.17
C GLU A 157 18.56 12.73 -60.03
N GLY A 158 19.81 12.52 -59.62
CA GLY A 158 20.94 13.42 -59.84
C GLY A 158 22.27 12.79 -59.37
N LEU A 159 22.98 12.11 -60.28
CA LEU A 159 24.42 11.81 -60.17
C LEU A 159 25.19 13.16 -60.05
N VAL A 160 26.37 13.29 -59.43
CA VAL A 160 27.68 12.74 -59.85
C VAL A 160 28.73 13.04 -58.74
N SER A 161 29.59 12.05 -58.43
CA SER A 161 30.98 12.13 -57.92
C SER A 161 31.27 12.82 -56.56
N LYS A 162 32.26 12.47 -55.73
CA LYS A 162 33.26 11.39 -55.64
C LYS A 162 34.07 11.68 -54.34
N GLU A 163 34.32 10.62 -53.58
CA GLU A 163 35.41 10.38 -52.61
C GLU A 163 35.67 11.28 -51.37
N ALA A 164 35.64 10.56 -50.24
CA ALA A 164 36.56 10.58 -49.10
C ALA A 164 36.41 11.63 -47.98
N ALA A 165 36.00 11.07 -46.83
CA ALA A 165 36.31 11.46 -45.44
C ALA A 165 35.50 12.58 -44.77
N SER A 166 34.50 12.17 -43.98
CA SER A 166 34.34 12.69 -42.61
C SER A 166 33.45 11.76 -41.78
N VAL A 167 33.97 11.38 -40.61
CA VAL A 167 33.27 10.79 -39.47
C VAL A 167 31.97 11.56 -39.21
N GLY A 168 30.84 10.85 -39.16
CA GLY A 168 29.55 11.45 -38.85
C GLY A 168 28.37 10.66 -39.40
N ARG A 169 28.19 9.40 -38.98
CA ARG A 169 26.83 8.84 -39.00
C ARG A 169 26.07 9.55 -37.89
N GLY A 170 25.37 10.62 -38.24
CA GLY A 170 24.24 11.07 -37.45
C GLY A 170 23.30 9.88 -37.30
N MET A 171 23.02 9.48 -36.07
CA MET A 171 21.98 8.50 -35.80
C MET A 171 20.69 9.00 -36.45
N SER A 172 19.98 8.13 -37.16
CA SER A 172 18.68 8.50 -37.72
C SER A 172 17.75 8.94 -36.58
N GLU A 173 16.87 9.91 -36.85
CA GLU A 173 15.94 10.46 -35.84
C GLU A 173 15.14 9.35 -35.13
N SER A 174 14.74 8.32 -35.87
CA SER A 174 14.06 7.14 -35.34
C SER A 174 14.94 6.21 -34.49
N GLU A 175 16.25 6.16 -34.74
CA GLU A 175 17.20 5.43 -33.92
C GLU A 175 17.48 6.16 -32.61
N VAL A 176 17.53 7.50 -32.64
CA VAL A 176 17.63 8.34 -31.43
C VAL A 176 16.36 8.20 -30.59
N GLU A 177 15.17 8.31 -31.18
CA GLU A 177 13.91 8.11 -30.47
C GLU A 177 13.81 6.72 -29.85
N ALA A 178 14.16 5.66 -30.58
CA ALA A 178 14.11 4.28 -30.05
C ALA A 178 15.18 3.99 -28.98
N VAL A 179 16.32 4.69 -28.99
CA VAL A 179 17.31 4.60 -27.91
C VAL A 179 16.83 5.41 -26.70
N MET A 180 16.28 6.61 -26.93
CA MET A 180 15.74 7.49 -25.91
C MET A 180 14.58 6.83 -25.17
N GLU A 181 13.59 6.30 -25.90
CA GLU A 181 12.43 5.62 -25.33
C GLU A 181 12.86 4.42 -24.47
N ARG A 182 13.82 3.61 -24.94
CA ARG A 182 14.37 2.50 -24.15
C ARG A 182 15.10 2.96 -22.89
N VAL A 183 15.84 4.06 -22.94
CA VAL A 183 16.56 4.60 -21.78
C VAL A 183 15.56 5.20 -20.79
N ILE A 184 14.57 5.94 -21.28
CA ILE A 184 13.48 6.50 -20.47
C ILE A 184 12.71 5.38 -19.79
N ASP A 185 12.22 4.38 -20.53
CA ASP A 185 11.48 3.25 -19.95
C ASP A 185 12.31 2.50 -18.90
N ARG A 186 13.59 2.29 -19.18
CA ARG A 186 14.51 1.64 -18.24
C ARG A 186 14.67 2.44 -16.94
N LYS A 187 14.64 3.77 -17.00
CA LYS A 187 14.77 4.64 -15.82
C LYS A 187 13.43 4.90 -15.12
N LEU A 188 12.32 4.89 -15.85
CA LEU A 188 10.99 5.18 -15.30
C LEU A 188 10.30 3.95 -14.72
N LYS A 189 10.58 2.74 -15.23
CA LYS A 189 10.01 1.50 -14.69
C LYS A 189 10.26 1.30 -13.19
N PRO A 190 11.49 1.51 -12.67
CA PRO A 190 11.73 1.45 -11.23
C PRO A 190 10.83 2.45 -10.50
N VAL A 191 10.84 3.73 -10.90
CA VAL A 191 10.05 4.82 -10.29
C VAL A 191 8.57 4.46 -10.20
N MET A 192 8.00 3.93 -11.29
CA MET A 192 6.60 3.50 -11.30
C MET A 192 6.34 2.31 -10.37
N GLY A 193 7.23 1.31 -10.35
CA GLY A 193 7.11 0.16 -9.44
C GLY A 193 7.12 0.58 -7.97
N ILE A 194 7.87 1.62 -7.64
CA ILE A 194 7.98 2.16 -6.28
C ILE A 194 6.74 2.92 -5.88
N LEU A 195 6.23 3.75 -6.79
CA LEU A 195 4.97 4.46 -6.58
C LEU A 195 3.82 3.48 -6.38
N VAL A 196 3.79 2.38 -7.14
CA VAL A 196 2.79 1.33 -6.99
C VAL A 196 2.91 0.63 -5.63
N LYS A 197 4.11 0.21 -5.21
CA LYS A 197 4.33 -0.40 -3.88
C LYS A 197 3.93 0.52 -2.73
N LEU A 198 4.31 1.80 -2.79
CA LEU A 198 3.95 2.79 -1.76
C LEU A 198 2.44 2.99 -1.65
N ARG A 199 1.73 2.94 -2.79
CA ARG A 199 0.28 3.06 -2.82
C ARG A 199 -0.39 1.80 -2.26
N GLU A 200 0.03 0.62 -2.69
CA GLU A 200 -0.52 -0.66 -2.20
C GLU A 200 -0.40 -0.81 -0.68
N ASP A 201 0.73 -0.41 -0.09
CA ASP A 201 0.93 -0.44 1.37
C ASP A 201 0.10 0.60 2.14
N SER A 202 -0.46 1.57 1.42
CA SER A 202 -1.30 2.65 1.98
C SER A 202 -2.80 2.38 1.79
N GLU A 203 -3.19 1.41 0.96
CA GLU A 203 -4.59 1.14 0.57
C GLU A 203 -5.32 0.12 1.47
N LYS A 204 -4.71 -0.37 2.55
CA LYS A 204 -5.44 -1.21 3.52
C LYS A 204 -6.56 -0.37 4.15
N PRO A 205 -7.84 -0.81 4.08
CA PRO A 205 -8.95 -0.05 4.63
C PRO A 205 -8.68 0.29 6.09
N GLY A 206 -8.76 1.58 6.42
CA GLY A 206 -8.58 2.03 7.79
C GLY A 206 -9.63 1.42 8.71
N LEU A 207 -9.30 1.32 9.99
CA LEU A 207 -10.27 0.92 11.02
C LEU A 207 -11.47 1.89 11.03
N THR A 208 -11.29 3.14 10.60
CA THR A 208 -12.35 4.13 10.45
C THR A 208 -13.38 3.74 9.38
N GLU A 209 -12.98 3.23 8.22
CA GLU A 209 -13.90 2.70 7.21
C GLU A 209 -14.67 1.48 7.72
N ILE A 210 -14.03 0.58 8.46
CA ILE A 210 -14.68 -0.62 9.02
C ILE A 210 -15.72 -0.23 10.06
N ILE A 211 -15.35 0.63 11.01
CA ILE A 211 -16.26 1.13 12.06
C ILE A 211 -17.38 1.97 11.45
N GLY A 212 -17.08 2.79 10.45
CA GLY A 212 -18.07 3.57 9.70
C GLY A 212 -19.08 2.67 8.97
N GLY A 213 -18.61 1.60 8.32
CA GLY A 213 -19.46 0.60 7.67
C GLY A 213 -20.39 -0.12 8.65
N ILE A 214 -19.86 -0.55 9.80
CA ILE A 214 -20.66 -1.17 10.87
C ILE A 214 -21.70 -0.17 11.42
N GLY A 215 -21.29 1.07 11.67
CA GLY A 215 -22.16 2.14 12.14
C GLY A 215 -23.32 2.43 11.17
N TYR A 216 -23.06 2.41 9.86
CA TYR A 216 -24.08 2.60 8.84
C TYR A 216 -25.12 1.48 8.84
N ILE A 217 -24.69 0.21 8.94
CA ILE A 217 -25.59 -0.95 9.00
C ILE A 217 -26.48 -0.89 10.25
N VAL A 218 -25.89 -0.64 11.42
CA VAL A 218 -26.62 -0.54 12.69
C VAL A 218 -27.56 0.65 12.69
N GLY A 219 -27.14 1.79 12.14
CA GLY A 219 -27.94 3.00 12.02
C GLY A 219 -29.19 2.81 11.16
N LEU A 220 -29.03 2.22 9.97
CA LEU A 220 -30.17 1.90 9.09
C LEU A 220 -31.14 0.90 9.74
N MET A 221 -30.62 -0.14 10.39
CA MET A 221 -31.45 -1.13 11.10
C MET A 221 -32.24 -0.45 12.24
N GLY A 222 -31.61 0.45 12.98
CA GLY A 222 -32.24 1.23 14.05
C GLY A 222 -33.37 2.11 13.54
N ILE A 223 -33.16 2.83 12.43
CA ILE A 223 -34.20 3.65 11.78
C ILE A 223 -35.37 2.77 11.32
N ALA A 224 -35.09 1.64 10.68
CA ALA A 224 -36.12 0.71 10.22
C ALA A 224 -36.97 0.16 11.38
N MET A 225 -36.33 -0.25 12.48
CA MET A 225 -37.01 -0.71 13.68
C MET A 225 -37.84 0.41 14.34
N TYR A 226 -37.32 1.64 14.39
CA TYR A 226 -38.03 2.79 14.94
C TYR A 226 -39.32 3.10 14.17
N LEU A 227 -39.24 3.13 12.84
CA LEU A 227 -40.40 3.36 11.98
C LEU A 227 -41.40 2.20 12.03
N LYS A 228 -40.93 0.96 12.19
CA LYS A 228 -41.80 -0.22 12.39
C LYS A 228 -42.49 -0.19 13.76
N SER A 229 -41.78 0.24 14.81
CA SER A 229 -42.33 0.44 16.15
C SER A 229 -43.44 1.49 16.16
N ARG A 230 -43.24 2.63 15.48
CA ARG A 230 -44.29 3.66 15.35
C ARG A 230 -45.53 3.17 14.61
N ARG A 231 -45.37 2.33 13.57
CA ARG A 231 -46.52 1.74 12.85
C ARG A 231 -47.32 0.79 13.73
N LYS A 232 -46.66 -0.01 14.59
CA LYS A 232 -47.34 -0.91 15.52
C LYS A 232 -48.08 -0.17 16.65
N ALA A 233 -47.53 0.94 17.13
CA ALA A 233 -48.16 1.79 18.16
C ALA A 233 -49.39 2.56 17.66
N ILE A 234 -49.51 2.81 16.35
CA ILE A 234 -50.68 3.47 15.75
C ILE A 234 -51.80 2.45 15.48
N GLY A 235 -51.46 1.22 15.08
CA GLY A 235 -52.44 0.15 14.84
C GLY A 235 -53.19 -0.29 16.10
N THR A 236 -52.49 -0.45 17.24
CA THR A 236 -53.12 -0.81 18.52
C THR A 236 -54.01 0.29 19.10
N ARG A 237 -53.81 1.54 18.68
CA ARG A 237 -54.64 2.68 19.12
C ARG A 237 -55.97 2.79 18.38
N HIS A 238 -56.09 2.18 17.20
CA HIS A 238 -57.33 2.13 16.42
C HIS A 238 -58.24 0.97 16.84
N GLU A 239 -57.70 -0.19 17.22
CA GLU A 239 -58.50 -1.31 17.76
C GLU A 239 -59.15 -0.95 19.11
N ALA A 240 -58.43 -0.24 20.00
CA ALA A 240 -58.97 0.16 21.31
C ALA A 240 -60.07 1.24 21.27
N LYS A 241 -60.40 1.79 20.08
CA LYS A 241 -61.43 2.83 19.91
C LYS A 241 -62.69 2.35 19.18
N GLY A 242 -62.72 1.09 18.73
CA GLY A 242 -63.85 0.47 18.03
C GLY A 242 -64.77 -0.40 18.89
N GLU A 243 -64.45 -0.60 20.17
CA GLU A 243 -65.24 -1.43 21.11
C GLU A 243 -65.99 -0.61 22.19
N ARG A 244 -66.53 0.56 21.83
CA ARG A 244 -67.49 1.28 22.70
C ARG A 244 -68.80 1.53 21.98
#